data_AF-A0A0J9V4P7-F1
#
_entry.id   AF-A0A0J9V4P7-F1
#
_cell.length_a   1.000
_cell.length_b   1.000
_cell.length_c   1.000
_cell.angle_alpha   90.00
_cell.angle_beta   90.00
_cell.angle_gamma   90.00
#
_symmetry.space_group_name_H-M   'P 1'
#
loop_
_entity.id
_entity.type
_entity.pdbx_description
1 polymer ?
#
loop_
_entity_poly.entity_id
_entity_poly.type
_entity_poly.pdbx_seq_one_letter_code
_entity_poly.pdbx_strand_id
1 'polypeptide(L)'
;VIRDCHLTLGQILEDLQDLKDSAFGIISSDWQENITNRAKTEPQMGRIRPYMFAPAADRDKFGPTPSLEDVLILTDEARSCHDRKQNEAGWNMMVHYPLLFKAVYGSRKQSQLLGVAPCTTAKIMQEYLPSASQAKMVDFCIYLDPKSDAMAIENARSILPCGYINHTDFYTLRDQPIALSIETKALTSTSAASAELQIGTWQAAQWRFLEDLVSRNGGSLDGLSFLPAIIVQGHQWSFAATTREGQRTVLWLPFQFGSTENVLGVYKTVLGLQKICRWVDGVFWPWYRKNALGILEVGG
;
A
#
# COMPACT_ATOMS: atom_id res chain seq x y z
N VAL A 1 -6.00 22.98 -16.62
CA VAL A 1 -4.56 22.96 -16.28
C VAL A 1 -4.36 21.97 -15.15
N ILE A 2 -4.38 20.68 -15.47
CA ILE A 2 -4.04 19.63 -14.51
C ILE A 2 -2.52 19.51 -14.63
N ARG A 3 -1.78 19.93 -13.60
CA ARG A 3 -0.34 19.69 -13.55
C ARG A 3 -0.16 18.19 -13.34
N ASP A 4 0.47 17.54 -14.30
CA ASP A 4 1.04 16.21 -14.18
C ASP A 4 2.07 16.22 -13.04
N CYS A 5 1.61 16.03 -11.81
CA CYS A 5 2.49 15.75 -10.69
C CYS A 5 2.91 14.29 -10.80
N HIS A 6 4.00 14.04 -11.53
CA HIS A 6 4.76 12.80 -11.36
C HIS A 6 5.30 12.77 -9.93
N LEU A 7 4.49 12.23 -9.01
CA LEU A 7 4.89 12.08 -7.62
C LEU A 7 6.10 11.15 -7.55
N THR A 8 7.25 11.71 -7.17
CA THR A 8 8.50 10.99 -7.00
C THR A 8 8.57 10.30 -5.64
N LEU A 9 9.53 9.38 -5.48
CA LEU A 9 9.82 8.77 -4.17
C LEU A 9 10.09 9.85 -3.09
N GLY A 10 10.84 10.90 -3.43
CA GLY A 10 11.14 11.99 -2.51
C GLY A 10 9.90 12.72 -2.01
N GLN A 11 8.96 13.04 -2.92
CA GLN A 11 7.72 13.71 -2.55
C GLN A 11 6.82 12.85 -1.64
N ILE A 12 6.77 11.53 -1.86
CA ILE A 12 6.03 10.65 -0.94
C ILE A 12 6.69 10.61 0.44
N LEU A 13 8.02 10.54 0.50
CA LEU A 13 8.74 10.55 1.77
C LEU A 13 8.54 11.86 2.53
N GLU A 14 8.59 13.00 1.85
CA GLU A 14 8.27 14.32 2.43
C GLU A 14 6.83 14.37 2.96
N ASP A 15 5.86 13.93 2.15
CA ASP A 15 4.44 13.88 2.55
C ASP A 15 4.20 12.98 3.78
N LEU A 16 4.90 11.85 3.87
CA LEU A 16 4.82 10.92 5.00
C LEU A 16 5.57 11.47 6.23
N GLN A 17 6.65 12.22 6.03
CA GLN A 17 7.38 12.92 7.09
C GLN A 17 6.51 14.02 7.70
N ASP A 18 5.89 14.86 6.88
CA ASP A 18 4.97 15.90 7.32
C ASP A 18 3.79 15.31 8.10
N LEU A 19 3.25 14.19 7.62
CA LEU A 19 2.20 13.44 8.30
C LEU A 19 2.64 12.93 9.68
N LYS A 20 3.85 12.35 9.75
CA LYS A 20 4.44 11.84 10.99
C LYS A 20 4.65 12.95 12.00
N ASP A 21 5.18 14.09 11.59
CA ASP A 21 5.62 15.15 12.50
C ASP A 21 4.48 16.08 12.91
N SER A 22 3.65 16.52 11.97
CA SER A 22 2.70 17.60 12.21
C SER A 22 1.29 17.13 12.57
N ALA A 23 0.85 15.97 12.06
CA ALA A 23 -0.57 15.58 12.06
C ALA A 23 -1.52 16.64 11.48
N PHE A 24 -1.04 17.55 10.62
CA PHE A 24 -1.87 18.61 10.06
C PHE A 24 -2.92 18.05 9.10
N GLY A 25 -4.19 18.44 9.29
CA GLY A 25 -5.28 18.11 8.37
C GLY A 25 -5.54 16.61 8.15
N ILE A 26 -5.23 15.75 9.13
CA ILE A 26 -5.33 14.29 8.98
C ILE A 26 -6.77 13.75 9.03
N ILE A 27 -7.70 14.53 9.57
CA ILE A 27 -9.11 14.17 9.79
C ILE A 27 -9.99 15.16 9.01
N SER A 28 -11.02 14.67 8.34
CA SER A 28 -12.02 15.53 7.69
C SER A 28 -12.81 16.34 8.73
N SER A 29 -13.03 17.61 8.44
CA SER A 29 -13.81 18.54 9.29
C SER A 29 -15.22 18.04 9.58
N ASP A 30 -15.78 17.17 8.73
CA ASP A 30 -17.10 16.55 8.92
C ASP A 30 -17.17 15.72 10.22
N TRP A 31 -16.03 15.23 10.70
CA TRP A 31 -15.94 14.49 11.96
C TRP A 31 -15.64 15.36 13.18
N GLN A 32 -15.38 16.66 13.00
CA GLN A 32 -14.85 17.52 14.05
C GLN A 32 -15.79 17.64 15.24
N GLU A 33 -17.08 17.83 15.01
CA GLU A 33 -18.06 17.94 16.10
C GLU A 33 -18.16 16.63 16.89
N ASN A 34 -18.31 15.50 16.18
CA ASN A 34 -18.41 14.17 16.79
C ASN A 34 -17.17 13.84 17.64
N ILE A 35 -15.98 14.02 17.08
CA ILE A 35 -14.71 13.74 17.75
C ILE A 35 -14.51 14.68 18.94
N THR A 36 -14.77 15.98 18.79
CA THR A 36 -14.59 16.96 19.88
C THR A 36 -15.54 16.69 21.04
N ASN A 37 -16.78 16.30 20.76
CA ASN A 37 -17.74 15.94 21.79
C ASN A 37 -17.34 14.66 22.51
N ARG A 38 -16.89 13.63 21.76
CA ARG A 38 -16.47 12.36 22.35
C ARG A 38 -15.17 12.49 23.16
N ALA A 39 -14.25 13.36 22.77
CA ALA A 39 -13.01 13.63 23.50
C ALA A 39 -13.24 14.17 24.93
N LYS A 40 -14.42 14.74 25.23
CA LYS A 40 -14.78 15.18 26.59
C LYS A 40 -14.96 14.01 27.56
N THR A 41 -15.30 12.82 27.04
CA THR A 41 -15.60 11.62 27.85
C THR A 41 -14.63 10.48 27.62
N GLU A 42 -13.77 10.56 26.60
CA GLU A 42 -12.80 9.52 26.20
C GLU A 42 -11.36 10.02 26.37
N PRO A 43 -10.67 9.71 27.48
CA PRO A 43 -9.31 10.21 27.75
C PRO A 43 -8.29 9.85 26.67
N GLN A 44 -8.48 8.70 26.01
CA GLN A 44 -7.65 8.22 24.90
C GLN A 44 -7.67 9.14 23.66
N MET A 45 -8.66 10.03 23.55
CA MET A 45 -8.78 11.02 22.46
C MET A 45 -8.12 12.36 22.78
N GLY A 46 -7.60 12.56 23.99
CA GLY A 46 -7.04 13.84 24.48
C GLY A 46 -5.86 14.41 23.69
N ARG A 47 -5.46 13.78 22.59
CA ARG A 47 -4.37 14.20 21.67
C ARG A 47 -4.87 14.86 20.39
N ILE A 48 -6.15 14.81 20.04
CA ILE A 48 -6.67 15.45 18.82
C ILE A 48 -6.77 16.96 19.05
N ARG A 49 -6.33 17.77 18.07
CA ARG A 49 -6.26 19.24 18.14
C ARG A 49 -6.97 19.89 16.95
N PRO A 50 -7.43 21.15 17.04
CA PRO A 50 -8.14 21.81 15.94
C PRO A 50 -7.39 21.81 14.60
N TYR A 51 -6.06 21.97 14.59
CA TYR A 51 -5.25 21.95 13.36
C TYR A 51 -5.17 20.57 12.67
N MET A 52 -5.60 19.50 13.36
CA MET A 52 -5.63 18.14 12.79
C MET A 52 -6.84 17.91 11.90
N PHE A 53 -7.79 18.85 11.89
CA PHE A 53 -8.93 18.85 10.98
C PHE A 53 -8.63 19.69 9.74
N ALA A 54 -9.02 19.19 8.57
CA ALA A 54 -8.98 19.93 7.32
C ALA A 54 -10.34 19.85 6.62
N PRO A 55 -10.67 20.82 5.73
CA PRO A 55 -11.89 20.76 4.94
C PRO A 55 -12.05 19.40 4.25
N ALA A 56 -13.27 18.84 4.26
CA ALA A 56 -13.54 17.53 3.67
C ALA A 56 -13.06 17.42 2.22
N ALA A 57 -13.25 18.48 1.42
CA ALA A 57 -12.78 18.56 0.04
C ALA A 57 -11.24 18.39 -0.11
N ASP A 58 -10.46 18.81 0.89
CA ASP A 58 -9.00 18.73 0.87
C ASP A 58 -8.49 17.41 1.43
N ARG A 59 -9.11 16.90 2.50
CA ARG A 59 -8.67 15.68 3.18
C ARG A 59 -9.20 14.42 2.50
N ASP A 60 -10.48 14.39 2.17
CA ASP A 60 -11.13 13.16 1.70
C ASP A 60 -10.86 12.86 0.21
N LYS A 61 -10.15 13.75 -0.50
CA LYS A 61 -9.60 13.47 -1.84
C LYS A 61 -8.62 12.29 -1.87
N PHE A 62 -8.05 11.91 -0.71
CA PHE A 62 -7.18 10.74 -0.58
C PHE A 62 -7.96 9.46 -0.24
N GLY A 63 -9.22 9.58 0.18
CA GLY A 63 -10.07 8.51 0.68
C GLY A 63 -10.84 8.98 1.92
N PRO A 64 -11.92 8.30 2.33
CA PRO A 64 -12.76 8.75 3.43
C PRO A 64 -12.04 8.66 4.78
N THR A 65 -12.35 9.58 5.68
CA THR A 65 -11.89 9.51 7.08
C THR A 65 -12.59 8.34 7.77
N PRO A 66 -11.86 7.42 8.42
CA PRO A 66 -12.49 6.33 9.16
C PRO A 66 -13.29 6.89 10.35
N SER A 67 -14.43 6.25 10.64
CA SER A 67 -15.26 6.67 11.77
C SER A 67 -14.50 6.55 13.08
N LEU A 68 -14.87 7.37 14.06
CA LEU A 68 -14.25 7.32 15.38
C LEU A 68 -14.40 5.95 16.05
N GLU A 69 -15.56 5.33 15.87
CA GLU A 69 -15.85 3.98 16.39
C GLU A 69 -14.90 2.94 15.79
N ASP A 70 -14.71 2.96 14.46
CA ASP A 70 -13.76 2.06 13.80
C ASP A 70 -12.32 2.26 14.32
N VAL A 71 -11.93 3.51 14.56
CA VAL A 71 -10.59 3.84 15.07
C VAL A 71 -10.40 3.36 16.51
N LEU A 72 -11.42 3.49 17.35
CA LEU A 72 -11.41 2.97 18.71
C LEU A 72 -11.29 1.44 18.72
N ILE A 73 -12.13 0.75 17.93
CA ILE A 73 -12.08 -0.72 17.77
C ILE A 73 -10.68 -1.16 17.34
N LEU A 74 -10.10 -0.52 16.31
CA LEU A 74 -8.75 -0.84 15.83
C LEU A 74 -7.68 -0.62 16.92
N THR A 75 -7.80 0.45 17.71
CA THR A 75 -6.86 0.76 18.79
C THR A 75 -6.96 -0.27 19.92
N ASP A 76 -8.17 -0.65 20.31
CA ASP A 76 -8.40 -1.63 21.37
C ASP A 76 -8.00 -3.05 20.95
N GLU A 77 -8.30 -3.44 19.70
CA GLU A 77 -7.83 -4.71 19.13
C GLU A 77 -6.31 -4.77 19.03
N ALA A 78 -5.66 -3.67 18.60
CA ALA A 78 -4.20 -3.60 18.57
C ALA A 78 -3.59 -3.74 19.97
N ARG A 79 -4.17 -3.08 20.98
CA ARG A 79 -3.74 -3.21 22.38
C ARG A 79 -3.91 -4.64 22.87
N SER A 80 -5.07 -5.24 22.64
CA SER A 80 -5.37 -6.65 22.98
C SER A 80 -4.37 -7.61 22.32
N CYS A 81 -4.03 -7.40 21.05
CA CYS A 81 -3.04 -8.19 20.35
C CYS A 81 -1.64 -8.09 20.98
N HIS A 82 -1.24 -6.89 21.37
CA HIS A 82 0.02 -6.64 22.06
C HIS A 82 0.06 -7.33 23.42
N ASP A 83 -0.93 -7.07 24.29
CA ASP A 83 -0.98 -7.56 25.66
C ASP A 83 -1.03 -9.09 25.73
N ARG A 84 -1.74 -9.71 24.78
CA ARG A 84 -1.87 -11.17 24.68
C ARG A 84 -0.74 -11.84 23.91
N LYS A 85 0.25 -11.08 23.44
CA LYS A 85 1.37 -11.58 22.61
C LYS A 85 0.87 -12.39 21.40
N GLN A 86 -0.13 -11.85 20.70
CA GLN A 86 -0.68 -12.49 19.51
C GLN A 86 0.40 -12.71 18.46
N ASN A 87 0.26 -13.82 17.72
CA ASN A 87 1.15 -14.13 16.61
C ASN A 87 0.83 -13.27 15.37
N GLU A 88 1.70 -13.34 14.37
CA GLU A 88 1.57 -12.57 13.12
C GLU A 88 0.22 -12.75 12.44
N ALA A 89 -0.29 -13.97 12.34
CA ALA A 89 -1.60 -14.26 11.75
C ALA A 89 -2.76 -13.60 12.53
N GLY A 90 -2.69 -13.59 13.87
CA GLY A 90 -3.65 -12.90 14.73
C GLY A 90 -3.67 -11.39 14.48
N TRP A 91 -2.49 -10.76 14.44
CA TRP A 91 -2.36 -9.35 14.08
C TRP A 91 -2.91 -9.04 12.68
N ASN A 92 -2.61 -9.91 11.72
CA ASN A 92 -3.07 -9.79 10.34
C ASN A 92 -4.59 -9.79 10.24
N MET A 93 -5.26 -10.67 10.97
CA MET A 93 -6.72 -10.78 10.97
C MET A 93 -7.42 -9.67 11.76
N MET A 94 -6.91 -9.33 12.94
CA MET A 94 -7.62 -8.45 13.89
C MET A 94 -7.31 -6.97 13.71
N VAL A 95 -6.15 -6.63 13.14
CA VAL A 95 -5.67 -5.25 13.07
C VAL A 95 -5.27 -4.85 11.66
N HIS A 96 -4.34 -5.57 11.03
CA HIS A 96 -3.73 -5.12 9.77
C HIS A 96 -4.72 -5.15 8.61
N TYR A 97 -5.43 -6.27 8.38
CA TYR A 97 -6.42 -6.35 7.32
C TYR A 97 -7.61 -5.40 7.54
N PRO A 98 -8.22 -5.30 8.75
CA PRO A 98 -9.24 -4.30 9.01
C PRO A 98 -8.78 -2.85 8.74
N LEU A 99 -7.55 -2.49 9.12
CA LEU A 99 -7.02 -1.15 8.84
C LEU A 99 -6.82 -0.93 7.33
N LEU A 100 -6.21 -1.90 6.63
CA LEU A 100 -6.05 -1.85 5.18
C LEU A 100 -7.40 -1.74 4.46
N PHE A 101 -8.41 -2.48 4.94
CA PHE A 101 -9.77 -2.40 4.42
C PHE A 101 -10.32 -0.98 4.55
N LYS A 102 -10.18 -0.34 5.72
CA LYS A 102 -10.63 1.04 5.92
C LYS A 102 -9.86 2.03 5.04
N ALA A 103 -8.55 1.83 4.87
CA ALA A 103 -7.74 2.69 4.02
C ALA A 103 -8.13 2.60 2.53
N VAL A 104 -8.41 1.39 2.03
CA VAL A 104 -8.69 1.13 0.61
C VAL A 104 -10.16 1.30 0.25
N TYR A 105 -11.09 0.87 1.11
CA TYR A 105 -12.53 0.82 0.81
C TYR A 105 -13.37 1.80 1.65
N GLY A 106 -12.80 2.41 2.71
CA GLY A 106 -13.60 3.15 3.68
C GLY A 106 -14.57 2.25 4.44
N SER A 107 -15.85 2.59 4.44
CA SER A 107 -16.87 1.83 5.17
C SER A 107 -17.31 0.54 4.48
N ARG A 108 -17.20 0.45 3.14
CA ARG A 108 -17.61 -0.72 2.36
C ARG A 108 -16.87 -0.82 1.04
N LYS A 109 -16.63 -2.03 0.57
CA LYS A 109 -16.09 -2.28 -0.77
C LYS A 109 -17.05 -1.79 -1.85
N GLN A 110 -16.54 -1.01 -2.79
CA GLN A 110 -17.27 -0.54 -3.98
C GLN A 110 -16.65 -1.14 -5.25
N SER A 111 -17.25 -0.88 -6.41
CA SER A 111 -16.58 -1.12 -7.69
C SER A 111 -15.56 -0.02 -7.89
N GLN A 112 -14.28 -0.35 -7.67
CA GLN A 112 -13.17 0.60 -7.72
C GLN A 112 -11.91 -0.11 -8.23
N LEU A 113 -10.93 0.68 -8.68
CA LEU A 113 -9.69 0.16 -9.24
C LEU A 113 -8.81 -0.54 -8.19
N LEU A 114 -8.73 -0.04 -6.96
CA LEU A 114 -7.83 -0.59 -5.95
C LEU A 114 -8.53 -1.61 -5.06
N GLY A 115 -7.89 -2.75 -4.83
CA GLY A 115 -8.33 -3.74 -3.85
C GLY A 115 -7.18 -4.23 -2.98
N VAL A 116 -7.51 -4.77 -1.81
CA VAL A 116 -6.56 -5.47 -0.93
C VAL A 116 -6.85 -6.97 -0.95
N ALA A 117 -5.79 -7.79 -1.00
CA ALA A 117 -5.87 -9.25 -0.89
C ALA A 117 -4.78 -9.81 0.04
N PRO A 118 -5.06 -10.88 0.80
CA PRO A 118 -4.02 -11.69 1.41
C PRO A 118 -3.17 -12.36 0.31
N CYS A 119 -1.87 -12.46 0.54
CA CYS A 119 -0.88 -12.96 -0.43
C CYS A 119 0.06 -14.02 0.18
N THR A 120 -0.32 -14.59 1.33
CA THR A 120 0.51 -15.47 2.17
C THR A 120 0.91 -16.82 1.55
N THR A 121 0.35 -17.17 0.38
CA THR A 121 0.64 -18.43 -0.33
C THR A 121 1.23 -18.22 -1.73
N ALA A 122 1.42 -16.97 -2.13
CA ALA A 122 1.86 -16.59 -3.46
C ALA A 122 3.36 -16.87 -3.66
N LYS A 123 3.71 -17.71 -4.63
CA LYS A 123 5.11 -18.03 -4.90
C LYS A 123 5.63 -17.22 -6.08
N ILE A 124 6.87 -16.76 -5.97
CA ILE A 124 7.57 -16.14 -7.11
C ILE A 124 7.80 -17.22 -8.17
N MET A 125 7.43 -16.92 -9.42
CA MET A 125 7.67 -17.82 -10.55
C MET A 125 9.16 -17.94 -10.85
N GLN A 126 9.58 -19.12 -11.31
CA GLN A 126 10.99 -19.44 -11.51
C GLN A 126 11.69 -18.51 -12.52
N GLU A 127 10.95 -18.06 -13.52
CA GLU A 127 11.36 -17.13 -14.57
C GLU A 127 11.82 -15.78 -14.01
N TYR A 128 11.26 -15.36 -12.87
CA TYR A 128 11.53 -14.06 -12.26
C TYR A 128 12.36 -14.16 -10.96
N LEU A 129 12.63 -15.36 -10.47
CA LEU A 129 13.43 -15.57 -9.27
C LEU A 129 14.87 -15.04 -9.44
N PRO A 130 15.37 -14.19 -8.52
CA PRO A 130 16.79 -13.88 -8.42
C PRO A 130 17.62 -15.16 -8.25
N SER A 131 18.63 -15.36 -9.11
CA SER A 131 19.52 -16.52 -9.04
C SER A 131 20.09 -16.66 -7.62
N ALA A 132 19.96 -17.86 -7.04
CA ALA A 132 20.39 -18.21 -5.67
C ALA A 132 19.54 -17.68 -4.49
N SER A 133 18.35 -17.11 -4.71
CA SER A 133 17.45 -16.70 -3.61
C SER A 133 16.34 -17.73 -3.33
N GLN A 134 16.06 -18.00 -2.05
CA GLN A 134 14.84 -18.72 -1.67
C GLN A 134 13.61 -17.87 -2.02
N ALA A 135 12.58 -18.47 -2.61
CA ALA A 135 11.31 -17.78 -2.85
C ALA A 135 10.76 -17.20 -1.54
N LYS A 136 10.57 -15.88 -1.51
CA LYS A 136 9.90 -15.16 -0.43
C LYS A 136 8.52 -14.74 -0.92
N MET A 137 7.61 -14.54 0.02
CA MET A 137 6.23 -14.13 -0.21
C MET A 137 5.96 -12.88 0.64
N VAL A 138 4.81 -12.24 0.41
CA VAL A 138 4.32 -11.13 1.23
C VAL A 138 2.97 -11.47 1.84
N ASP A 139 2.61 -10.84 2.95
CA ASP A 139 1.35 -11.15 3.64
C ASP A 139 0.12 -10.56 2.97
N PHE A 140 0.23 -9.33 2.46
CA PHE A 140 -0.84 -8.67 1.73
C PHE A 140 -0.31 -7.93 0.51
N CYS A 141 -1.22 -7.60 -0.39
CA CYS A 141 -0.96 -6.66 -1.47
C CYS A 141 -2.15 -5.73 -1.69
N ILE A 142 -1.87 -4.55 -2.26
CA ILE A 142 -2.87 -3.78 -2.98
C ILE A 142 -2.72 -4.12 -4.46
N TYR A 143 -3.82 -4.60 -5.04
CA TYR A 143 -3.93 -4.95 -6.45
C TYR A 143 -4.79 -3.94 -7.19
N LEU A 144 -4.65 -3.95 -8.51
CA LEU A 144 -5.47 -3.22 -9.46
C LEU A 144 -6.55 -4.17 -10.02
N ASP A 145 -7.80 -3.71 -10.10
CA ASP A 145 -8.97 -4.36 -10.71
C ASP A 145 -9.23 -3.71 -12.08
N PRO A 146 -8.57 -4.17 -13.15
CA PRO A 146 -8.52 -3.51 -14.45
C PRO A 146 -9.76 -3.79 -15.30
N LYS A 147 -10.98 -3.74 -14.72
CA LYS A 147 -12.23 -4.09 -15.43
C LYS A 147 -12.40 -3.40 -16.78
N SER A 148 -12.05 -2.11 -16.84
CA SER A 148 -12.11 -1.30 -18.06
C SER A 148 -11.07 -1.69 -19.11
N ASP A 149 -9.99 -2.36 -18.70
CA ASP A 149 -8.85 -2.75 -19.54
C ASP A 149 -8.66 -4.28 -19.57
N ALA A 150 -9.70 -5.07 -19.27
CA ALA A 150 -9.62 -6.52 -19.11
C ALA A 150 -9.05 -7.23 -20.36
N MET A 151 -9.38 -6.74 -21.56
CA MET A 151 -8.83 -7.29 -22.81
C MET A 151 -7.34 -7.02 -22.96
N ALA A 152 -6.85 -5.84 -22.54
CA ALA A 152 -5.42 -5.54 -22.57
C ALA A 152 -4.64 -6.42 -21.58
N ILE A 153 -5.23 -6.72 -20.42
CA ILE A 153 -4.68 -7.66 -19.44
C ILE A 153 -4.63 -9.08 -20.01
N GLU A 154 -5.69 -9.55 -20.66
CA GLU A 154 -5.69 -10.88 -21.29
C GLU A 154 -4.62 -10.96 -22.40
N ASN A 155 -4.50 -9.94 -23.24
CA ASN A 155 -3.47 -9.86 -24.27
C ASN A 155 -2.06 -9.90 -23.66
N ALA A 156 -1.81 -9.10 -22.62
CA ALA A 156 -0.54 -9.12 -21.90
C ALA A 156 -0.24 -10.49 -21.26
N ARG A 157 -1.24 -11.16 -20.69
CA ARG A 157 -1.08 -12.51 -20.14
C ARG A 157 -0.75 -13.53 -21.22
N SER A 158 -1.33 -13.41 -22.42
CA SER A 158 -1.11 -14.36 -23.51
C SER A 158 0.34 -14.43 -24.01
N ILE A 159 1.13 -13.37 -23.77
CA ILE A 159 2.53 -13.27 -24.20
C ILE A 159 3.54 -13.50 -23.06
N LEU A 160 3.07 -13.61 -21.81
CA LEU A 160 3.91 -13.78 -20.62
C LEU A 160 4.09 -15.27 -20.26
N PRO A 161 5.22 -15.64 -19.63
CA PRO A 161 5.37 -16.93 -18.96
C PRO A 161 4.18 -17.24 -18.04
N CYS A 162 3.69 -18.49 -18.10
CA CYS A 162 2.60 -19.02 -17.28
C CYS A 162 1.22 -18.32 -17.38
N GLY A 163 1.09 -17.23 -18.14
CA GLY A 163 -0.17 -16.52 -18.33
C GLY A 163 -0.69 -15.76 -17.11
N TYR A 164 0.22 -15.18 -16.32
CA TYR A 164 -0.06 -14.35 -15.13
C TYR A 164 0.38 -12.90 -15.34
N ILE A 165 -0.43 -11.94 -14.88
CA ILE A 165 -0.10 -10.50 -14.96
C ILE A 165 0.76 -10.02 -13.77
N ASN A 166 1.56 -10.92 -13.20
CA ASN A 166 2.40 -10.70 -12.04
C ASN A 166 3.64 -11.59 -12.10
N HIS A 167 4.58 -11.35 -11.20
CA HIS A 167 5.76 -12.21 -10.99
C HIS A 167 5.48 -13.47 -10.16
N THR A 168 4.21 -13.71 -9.79
CA THR A 168 3.75 -14.84 -8.98
C THR A 168 2.66 -15.63 -9.70
N ASP A 169 2.62 -16.94 -9.46
CA ASP A 169 1.62 -17.89 -9.97
C ASP A 169 0.33 -17.93 -9.12
N PHE A 170 0.12 -16.95 -8.25
CA PHE A 170 -1.05 -16.90 -7.37
C PHE A 170 -2.33 -16.64 -8.15
N TYR A 171 -3.17 -17.67 -8.29
CA TYR A 171 -4.35 -17.67 -9.16
C TYR A 171 -5.33 -16.52 -8.87
N THR A 172 -5.51 -16.15 -7.60
CA THR A 172 -6.40 -15.04 -7.20
C THR A 172 -5.97 -13.69 -7.78
N LEU A 173 -4.69 -13.52 -8.11
CA LEU A 173 -4.13 -12.30 -8.69
C LEU A 173 -3.71 -12.50 -10.16
N ARG A 174 -4.24 -13.53 -10.83
CA ARG A 174 -3.83 -13.89 -12.19
C ARG A 174 -4.02 -12.77 -13.21
N ASP A 175 -5.07 -11.99 -13.04
CA ASP A 175 -5.51 -10.88 -13.88
C ASP A 175 -5.52 -9.52 -13.13
N GLN A 176 -4.96 -9.49 -11.91
CA GLN A 176 -4.95 -8.31 -11.04
C GLN A 176 -3.52 -7.87 -10.73
N PRO A 177 -2.97 -6.85 -11.41
CA PRO A 177 -1.60 -6.40 -11.19
C PRO A 177 -1.36 -5.96 -9.74
N ILE A 178 -0.26 -6.42 -9.14
CA ILE A 178 0.16 -6.00 -7.80
C ILE A 178 0.83 -4.62 -7.88
N ALA A 179 0.33 -3.65 -7.11
CA ALA A 179 0.83 -2.28 -7.10
C ALA A 179 1.52 -1.88 -5.78
N LEU A 180 1.13 -2.48 -4.66
CA LEU A 180 1.78 -2.30 -3.36
C LEU A 180 1.93 -3.66 -2.68
N SER A 181 3.13 -3.96 -2.18
CA SER A 181 3.40 -5.19 -1.41
C SER A 181 3.53 -4.90 0.07
N ILE A 182 2.98 -5.75 0.93
CA ILE A 182 2.91 -5.51 2.38
C ILE A 182 3.42 -6.75 3.11
N GLU A 183 4.51 -6.60 3.84
CA GLU A 183 5.06 -7.64 4.72
C GLU A 183 4.75 -7.32 6.17
N THR A 184 4.34 -8.33 6.92
CA THR A 184 4.07 -8.21 8.35
C THR A 184 5.04 -9.04 9.16
N LYS A 185 5.29 -8.60 10.39
CA LYS A 185 6.09 -9.33 11.38
C LYS A 185 5.47 -9.22 12.75
N ALA A 186 5.52 -10.34 13.48
CA ALA A 186 5.30 -10.31 14.92
C ALA A 186 6.40 -9.49 15.64
N LEU A 187 6.04 -8.86 16.76
CA LEU A 187 6.95 -8.03 17.57
C LEU A 187 8.22 -8.76 18.05
N THR A 188 8.15 -10.07 18.25
CA THR A 188 9.08 -10.80 19.13
C THR A 188 10.02 -11.79 18.42
N SER A 189 9.89 -12.03 17.12
CA SER A 189 10.54 -13.18 16.48
C SER A 189 11.48 -12.87 15.31
N THR A 190 11.55 -11.63 14.83
CA THR A 190 12.27 -11.36 13.58
C THR A 190 12.86 -9.95 13.54
N SER A 191 14.12 -9.83 13.11
CA SER A 191 14.76 -8.54 12.89
C SER A 191 14.13 -7.81 11.70
N ALA A 192 14.11 -6.48 11.74
CA ALA A 192 13.68 -5.63 10.62
C ALA A 192 14.37 -6.03 9.30
N ALA A 193 15.66 -6.41 9.38
CA ALA A 193 16.46 -6.88 8.25
C ALA A 193 15.87 -8.10 7.51
N SER A 194 15.11 -8.98 8.17
CA SER A 194 14.45 -10.10 7.48
C SER A 194 13.27 -9.63 6.64
N ALA A 195 12.46 -8.69 7.15
CA ALA A 195 11.31 -8.17 6.41
C ALA A 195 11.79 -7.35 5.20
N GLU A 196 12.85 -6.57 5.39
CA GLU A 196 13.56 -5.86 4.32
C GLU A 196 14.06 -6.83 3.23
N LEU A 197 14.72 -7.93 3.61
CA LEU A 197 15.19 -8.93 2.64
C LEU A 197 14.03 -9.61 1.89
N GLN A 198 12.92 -9.89 2.57
CA GLN A 198 11.73 -10.48 1.95
C GLN A 198 11.12 -9.54 0.92
N ILE A 199 10.85 -8.29 1.30
CA ILE A 199 10.34 -7.25 0.39
C ILE A 199 11.31 -7.01 -0.77
N GLY A 200 12.61 -6.91 -0.50
CA GLY A 200 13.63 -6.70 -1.53
C GLY A 200 13.68 -7.83 -2.55
N THR A 201 13.58 -9.09 -2.09
CA THR A 201 13.56 -10.26 -2.98
C THR A 201 12.28 -10.30 -3.82
N TRP A 202 11.13 -10.07 -3.19
CA TRP A 202 9.83 -10.03 -3.84
C TRP A 202 9.77 -8.96 -4.93
N GLN A 203 10.14 -7.71 -4.60
CA GLN A 203 10.13 -6.63 -5.56
C GLN A 203 11.24 -6.73 -6.61
N ALA A 204 12.39 -7.36 -6.33
CA ALA A 204 13.37 -7.66 -7.36
C ALA A 204 12.80 -8.58 -8.44
N ALA A 205 11.99 -9.57 -8.07
CA ALA A 205 11.24 -10.38 -9.02
C ALA A 205 10.16 -9.57 -9.75
N GLN A 206 9.45 -8.69 -9.03
CA GLN A 206 8.47 -7.78 -9.64
C GLN A 206 9.11 -6.86 -10.70
N TRP A 207 10.28 -6.30 -10.44
CA TRP A 207 11.02 -5.48 -11.41
C TRP A 207 11.37 -6.28 -12.67
N ARG A 208 11.87 -7.51 -12.54
CA ARG A 208 12.17 -8.39 -13.68
C ARG A 208 10.94 -8.74 -14.50
N PHE A 209 9.82 -9.00 -13.83
CA PHE A 209 8.53 -9.20 -14.49
C PHE A 209 8.10 -7.96 -15.28
N LEU A 210 8.19 -6.77 -14.66
CA LEU A 210 7.83 -5.53 -15.34
C LEU A 210 8.74 -5.28 -16.55
N GLU A 211 10.05 -5.55 -16.44
CA GLU A 211 11.00 -5.47 -17.55
C GLU A 211 10.62 -6.40 -18.71
N ASP A 212 10.28 -7.66 -18.43
CA ASP A 212 9.84 -8.61 -19.45
C ASP A 212 8.51 -8.16 -20.10
N LEU A 213 7.54 -7.73 -19.29
CA LEU A 213 6.25 -7.27 -19.77
C LEU A 213 6.37 -6.02 -20.67
N VAL A 214 7.09 -4.99 -20.23
CA VAL A 214 7.27 -3.78 -21.05
C VAL A 214 8.05 -4.11 -22.32
N SER A 215 9.07 -4.97 -22.26
CA SER A 215 9.84 -5.37 -23.43
C SER A 215 8.98 -6.10 -24.46
N ARG A 216 8.04 -6.95 -24.04
CA ARG A 216 7.13 -7.67 -24.94
C ARG A 216 6.06 -6.77 -25.56
N ASN A 217 5.65 -5.72 -24.85
CA ASN A 217 4.65 -4.75 -25.33
C ASN A 217 5.26 -3.49 -25.97
N GLY A 218 6.58 -3.46 -26.20
CA GLY A 218 7.26 -2.32 -26.83
C GLY A 218 7.25 -1.03 -25.99
N GLY A 219 7.06 -1.14 -24.68
CA GLY A 219 7.08 -0.03 -23.73
C GLY A 219 8.47 0.24 -23.15
N SER A 220 8.53 1.13 -22.17
CA SER A 220 9.74 1.46 -21.41
C SER A 220 9.47 1.48 -19.91
N LEU A 221 10.49 1.19 -19.10
CA LEU A 221 10.43 1.45 -17.66
C LEU A 221 10.45 2.96 -17.32
N ASP A 222 10.75 3.82 -18.29
CA ASP A 222 10.77 5.27 -18.08
C ASP A 222 9.47 5.77 -17.45
N GLY A 223 9.62 6.61 -16.43
CA GLY A 223 8.51 7.14 -15.64
C GLY A 223 8.11 6.29 -14.43
N LEU A 224 8.53 5.02 -14.33
CA LEU A 224 8.37 4.24 -13.09
C LEU A 224 9.57 4.47 -12.18
N SER A 225 9.42 5.39 -11.23
CA SER A 225 10.52 5.79 -10.35
C SER A 225 10.83 4.79 -9.24
N PHE A 226 9.83 4.09 -8.70
CA PHE A 226 9.99 3.11 -7.63
C PHE A 226 8.79 2.14 -7.57
N LEU A 227 8.93 1.05 -6.82
CA LEU A 227 7.83 0.19 -6.38
C LEU A 227 7.63 0.33 -4.86
N PRO A 228 6.44 0.72 -4.38
CA PRO A 228 6.20 0.91 -2.95
C PRO A 228 6.03 -0.42 -2.22
N ALA A 229 6.39 -0.42 -0.94
CA ALA A 229 6.12 -1.49 -0.01
C ALA A 229 5.74 -0.93 1.37
N ILE A 230 4.99 -1.71 2.16
CA ILE A 230 4.77 -1.44 3.57
C ILE A 230 5.35 -2.58 4.38
N ILE A 231 6.05 -2.23 5.46
CA ILE A 231 6.47 -3.17 6.49
C ILE A 231 5.71 -2.85 7.77
N VAL A 232 4.98 -3.83 8.29
CA VAL A 232 4.19 -3.71 9.52
C VAL A 232 4.80 -4.59 10.60
N GLN A 233 5.13 -4.02 11.75
CA GLN A 233 5.65 -4.77 12.90
C GLN A 233 4.84 -4.44 14.16
N GLY A 234 3.88 -5.32 14.50
CA GLY A 234 2.90 -5.07 15.54
C GLY A 234 2.18 -3.73 15.33
N HIS A 235 2.45 -2.75 16.19
CA HIS A 235 1.87 -1.43 16.05
C HIS A 235 2.46 -0.60 14.91
N GLN A 236 3.70 -0.85 14.48
CA GLN A 236 4.45 0.10 13.67
C GLN A 236 4.20 -0.10 12.17
N TRP A 237 3.89 0.99 11.46
CA TRP A 237 3.68 1.00 10.02
C TRP A 237 4.76 1.83 9.34
N SER A 238 5.54 1.17 8.49
CA SER A 238 6.67 1.79 7.81
C SER A 238 6.56 1.66 6.30
N PHE A 239 6.87 2.75 5.61
CA PHE A 239 6.99 2.79 4.16
C PHE A 239 8.38 2.32 3.75
N ALA A 240 8.45 1.41 2.80
CA ALA A 240 9.67 1.03 2.12
C ALA A 240 9.45 1.17 0.61
N ALA A 241 10.53 1.19 -0.16
CA ALA A 241 10.42 1.21 -1.61
C ALA A 241 11.63 0.53 -2.23
N THR A 242 11.48 0.06 -3.46
CA THR A 242 12.63 -0.30 -4.29
C THR A 242 12.71 0.55 -5.53
N THR A 243 13.93 0.91 -5.92
CA THR A 243 14.24 1.57 -7.19
C THR A 243 15.08 0.66 -8.07
N ARG A 244 15.20 1.03 -9.35
CA ARG A 244 15.96 0.29 -10.34
C ARG A 244 17.15 1.11 -10.83
N GLU A 245 18.36 0.58 -10.62
CA GLU A 245 19.62 1.14 -11.11
C GLU A 245 20.24 0.14 -12.12
N GLY A 246 19.93 0.33 -13.41
CA GLY A 246 20.25 -0.67 -14.43
C GLY A 246 19.57 -2.00 -14.10
N GLN A 247 20.37 -3.05 -13.88
CA GLN A 247 19.88 -4.39 -13.52
C GLN A 247 19.81 -4.64 -12.00
N ARG A 248 20.18 -3.65 -11.19
CA ARG A 248 20.20 -3.75 -9.73
C ARG A 248 18.93 -3.18 -9.13
N THR A 249 18.31 -3.93 -8.24
CA THR A 249 17.23 -3.44 -7.37
C THR A 249 17.85 -2.88 -6.09
N VAL A 250 17.50 -1.63 -5.75
CA VAL A 250 17.96 -0.95 -4.55
C VAL A 250 16.80 -0.81 -3.59
N LEU A 251 16.94 -1.35 -2.37
CA LEU A 251 15.95 -1.22 -1.31
C LEU A 251 16.22 0.04 -0.49
N TRP A 252 15.20 0.87 -0.32
CA TRP A 252 15.21 2.04 0.55
C TRP A 252 14.73 1.64 1.94
N LEU A 253 15.49 2.06 2.96
CA LEU A 253 15.23 1.66 4.35
C LEU A 253 13.83 2.10 4.82
N PRO A 254 13.20 1.34 5.72
CA PRO A 254 11.83 1.62 6.15
C PRO A 254 11.72 2.95 6.89
N PHE A 255 10.79 3.80 6.44
CA PHE A 255 10.39 5.03 7.12
C PHE A 255 9.06 4.82 7.86
N GLN A 256 9.12 4.78 9.19
CA GLN A 256 7.92 4.68 10.00
C GLN A 256 7.07 5.96 9.92
N PHE A 257 5.85 5.85 9.39
CA PHE A 257 4.91 6.97 9.22
C PHE A 257 3.64 6.85 10.07
N GLY A 258 3.31 5.64 10.52
CA GLY A 258 2.05 5.31 11.21
C GLY A 258 2.24 4.41 12.42
N SER A 259 1.19 4.32 13.24
CA SER A 259 1.12 3.42 14.40
C SER A 259 -0.33 3.04 14.72
N THR A 260 -0.59 1.84 15.22
CA THR A 260 -1.91 1.46 15.79
C THR A 260 -1.96 1.53 17.32
N GLU A 261 -0.94 2.10 17.96
CA GLU A 261 -0.84 2.18 19.42
C GLU A 261 -1.88 3.14 20.05
N ASN A 262 -2.37 4.12 19.28
CA ASN A 262 -3.37 5.07 19.74
C ASN A 262 -4.19 5.64 18.57
N VAL A 263 -5.31 6.27 18.92
CA VAL A 263 -6.28 6.90 17.99
C VAL A 263 -5.61 7.79 16.95
N LEU A 264 -4.70 8.68 17.38
CA LEU A 264 -3.99 9.59 16.48
C LEU A 264 -3.10 8.83 15.49
N GLY A 265 -2.41 7.80 15.96
CA GLY A 265 -1.60 6.91 15.12
C GLY A 265 -2.45 6.24 14.03
N VAL A 266 -3.64 5.75 14.38
CA VAL A 266 -4.51 5.05 13.41
C VAL A 266 -4.95 6.02 12.31
N TYR A 267 -5.36 7.24 12.64
CA TYR A 267 -5.69 8.27 11.63
C TYR A 267 -4.51 8.59 10.72
N LYS A 268 -3.30 8.74 11.28
CA LYS A 268 -2.07 8.93 10.48
C LYS A 268 -1.83 7.74 9.56
N THR A 269 -1.93 6.52 10.08
CA THR A 269 -1.69 5.30 9.30
C THR A 269 -2.66 5.21 8.12
N VAL A 270 -3.95 5.45 8.36
CA VAL A 270 -4.97 5.41 7.31
C VAL A 270 -4.71 6.47 6.25
N LEU A 271 -4.42 7.72 6.63
CA LEU A 271 -4.12 8.77 5.65
C LEU A 271 -2.84 8.50 4.86
N GLY A 272 -1.79 7.97 5.52
CA GLY A 272 -0.53 7.61 4.85
C GLY A 272 -0.75 6.53 3.79
N LEU A 273 -1.51 5.47 4.12
CA LEU A 273 -1.90 4.44 3.17
C LEU A 273 -2.76 5.02 2.03
N GLN A 274 -3.70 5.91 2.33
CA GLN A 274 -4.54 6.60 1.35
C GLN A 274 -3.72 7.45 0.37
N LYS A 275 -2.69 8.15 0.85
CA LYS A 275 -1.74 8.89 0.00
C LYS A 275 -0.95 7.96 -0.93
N ILE A 276 -0.50 6.81 -0.44
CA ILE A 276 0.19 5.79 -1.27
C ILE A 276 -0.77 5.19 -2.30
N CYS A 277 -2.01 4.87 -1.92
CA CYS A 277 -3.05 4.44 -2.84
C CYS A 277 -3.33 5.48 -3.93
N ARG A 278 -3.31 6.77 -3.58
CA ARG A 278 -3.48 7.85 -4.55
C ARG A 278 -2.33 7.92 -5.55
N TRP A 279 -1.10 7.62 -5.12
CA TRP A 279 0.03 7.46 -6.03
C TRP A 279 -0.14 6.24 -6.95
N VAL A 280 -0.62 5.11 -6.41
CA VAL A 280 -0.91 3.92 -7.22
C VAL A 280 -1.93 4.24 -8.32
N ASP A 281 -3.02 4.91 -7.95
CA ASP A 281 -4.10 5.32 -8.86
C ASP A 281 -3.64 6.37 -9.89
N GLY A 282 -2.93 7.40 -9.45
CA GLY A 282 -2.61 8.58 -10.28
C GLY A 282 -1.27 8.51 -11.03
N VAL A 283 -0.38 7.58 -10.67
CA VAL A 283 0.97 7.49 -11.26
C VAL A 283 1.27 6.07 -11.74
N PHE A 284 1.19 5.07 -10.85
CA PHE A 284 1.55 3.70 -11.22
C PHE A 284 0.61 3.13 -12.27
N TRP A 285 -0.70 3.27 -12.10
CA TRP A 285 -1.67 2.72 -13.04
C TRP A 285 -1.62 3.38 -14.43
N PRO A 286 -1.60 4.72 -14.57
CA PRO A 286 -1.37 5.36 -15.87
C PRO A 286 -0.06 4.92 -16.54
N TRP A 287 1.03 4.81 -15.78
CA TRP A 287 2.29 4.26 -16.29
C TRP A 287 2.12 2.81 -16.77
N TYR A 288 1.45 1.97 -15.99
CA TYR A 288 1.23 0.56 -16.30
C TYR A 288 0.39 0.39 -17.57
N ARG A 289 -0.71 1.14 -17.70
CA ARG A 289 -1.55 1.14 -18.92
C ARG A 289 -0.75 1.50 -20.15
N LYS A 290 0.02 2.58 -20.09
CA LYS A 290 0.82 3.08 -21.21
C LYS A 290 1.96 2.14 -21.58
N ASN A 291 2.81 1.81 -20.60
CA ASN A 291 4.08 1.14 -20.86
C ASN A 291 4.00 -0.38 -20.74
N ALA A 292 3.24 -0.90 -19.78
CA ALA A 292 3.15 -2.34 -19.56
C ALA A 292 2.04 -3.00 -20.39
N LEU A 293 0.96 -2.28 -20.71
CA LEU A 293 -0.17 -2.80 -21.50
C LEU A 293 -0.25 -2.26 -22.93
N GLY A 294 0.58 -1.28 -23.29
CA GLY A 294 0.57 -0.66 -24.63
C GLY A 294 -0.71 0.12 -24.95
N ILE A 295 -1.49 0.53 -23.94
CA ILE A 295 -2.71 1.31 -24.13
C ILE A 295 -2.32 2.76 -24.34
N LEU A 296 -2.44 3.23 -25.58
CA LEU A 296 -2.29 4.65 -25.91
C LEU A 296 -3.53 5.39 -25.45
N GLU A 297 -3.36 6.48 -24.68
CA GLU A 297 -4.48 7.39 -24.42
C GLU A 297 -4.94 7.99 -25.75
N VAL A 298 -6.21 7.76 -26.10
CA VAL A 298 -6.85 8.49 -27.18
C VAL A 298 -6.95 9.93 -26.69
N GLY A 299 -6.12 10.82 -27.23
CA GLY A 299 -6.14 12.23 -26.88
C GLY A 299 -7.56 12.79 -26.96
N GLY A 300 -8.03 13.37 -25.85
CA GLY A 300 -9.25 14.18 -25.80
C GLY A 300 -9.03 15.56 -26.38
#